data_AF-A0A852JB60-F1
#
_entry.id   AF-A0A852JB60-F1
#
_cell.length_a   1.000
_cell.length_b   1.000
_cell.length_c   1.000
_cell.angle_alpha   90.00
_cell.angle_beta   90.00
_cell.angle_gamma   90.00
#
_symmetry.space_group_name_H-M   'P 1'
#
loop_
_entity.id
_entity.type
_entity.pdbx_description
1 polymer ?
#
loop_
_entity_poly.entity_id
_entity_poly.type
_entity_poly.pdbx_seq_one_letter_code
_entity_poly.pdbx_strand_id
1 'polypeptide(L)'
;IDFDLILAKVKELNLLAGEGIAGIQLRPGGAQLRQPEALPLTLYQDGMVMRDQPFRPYRDPAAQQCLQDIIDGYFPSELQHCYPDGI
;
A
#
# COMPACT_ATOMS: atom_id res chain seq x y z
N ILE A 1 10.15 -1.22 -16.59
CA ILE A 1 9.63 -0.87 -15.25
C ILE A 1 10.84 -0.64 -14.37
N ASP A 2 10.92 0.52 -13.74
CA ASP A 2 12.02 0.88 -12.87
C ASP A 2 11.66 0.50 -11.42
N PHE A 3 12.21 -0.62 -10.96
CA PHE A 3 11.91 -1.16 -9.63
C PHE A 3 12.58 -0.33 -8.51
N ASP A 4 13.70 0.33 -8.80
CA ASP A 4 14.39 1.17 -7.82
C ASP A 4 13.55 2.43 -7.54
N LEU A 5 12.97 3.02 -8.58
CA LEU A 5 12.03 4.13 -8.44
C LEU A 5 10.77 3.73 -7.67
N ILE A 6 10.17 2.59 -8.01
CA ILE A 6 8.98 2.09 -7.31
C ILE A 6 9.29 1.85 -5.83
N LEU A 7 10.43 1.22 -5.52
CA LEU A 7 10.83 0.96 -4.14
C LEU A 7 11.07 2.25 -3.36
N ALA A 8 11.69 3.26 -3.98
CA ALA A 8 11.86 4.57 -3.35
C ALA A 8 10.50 5.21 -3.04
N LYS A 9 9.55 5.16 -3.97
CA LYS A 9 8.22 5.71 -3.80
C LYS A 9 7.39 4.99 -2.76
N VAL A 10 7.46 3.66 -2.71
CA VAL A 10 6.81 2.86 -1.65
C VAL A 10 7.35 3.24 -0.27
N LYS A 11 8.66 3.46 -0.13
CA LYS A 11 9.25 3.93 1.13
C LYS A 11 8.75 5.33 1.52
N GLU A 12 8.68 6.25 0.57
CA GLU A 12 8.11 7.60 0.81
C GLU A 12 6.64 7.50 1.25
N LEU A 13 5.84 6.67 0.58
CA LEU A 13 4.43 6.45 0.93
C LEU A 13 4.26 5.82 2.32
N ASN A 14 5.08 4.84 2.68
CA ASN A 14 5.03 4.22 4.01
C ASN A 14 5.36 5.24 5.11
N LEU A 15 6.35 6.13 4.88
CA LEU A 15 6.66 7.21 5.81
C LEU A 15 5.45 8.16 5.99
N LEU A 16 4.73 8.47 4.91
CA LEU A 16 3.51 9.30 4.95
C LEU A 16 2.35 8.60 5.67
N ALA A 17 2.22 7.28 5.52
CA ALA A 17 1.23 6.45 6.24
C ALA A 17 1.56 6.27 7.73
N GLY A 18 2.67 6.84 8.22
CA GLY A 18 3.06 6.71 9.61
C GLY A 18 3.70 5.36 9.94
N GLU A 19 4.48 4.79 9.01
CA GLU A 19 5.39 3.69 9.33
C GLU A 19 6.23 4.04 10.57
N GLY A 20 6.06 3.25 11.65
CA GLY A 20 6.70 3.49 12.95
C GLY A 20 5.89 4.32 13.95
N ILE A 21 4.72 4.84 13.59
CA ILE A 21 3.80 5.54 14.49
C ILE A 21 2.74 4.54 14.98
N ALA A 22 2.77 4.21 16.27
CA ALA A 22 1.74 3.37 16.88
C ALA A 22 0.47 4.20 17.12
N GLY A 23 -0.61 3.87 16.41
CA GLY A 23 -1.92 4.49 16.63
C GLY A 23 -2.50 4.06 17.98
N ILE A 24 -3.04 5.02 18.73
CA ILE A 24 -3.74 4.75 20.00
C ILE A 24 -5.22 4.52 19.69
N GLN A 25 -5.70 3.29 19.81
CA GLN A 25 -7.12 2.96 19.71
C GLN A 25 -7.73 2.97 21.11
N LEU A 26 -8.56 3.96 21.43
CA LEU A 26 -9.30 3.98 22.71
C LEU A 26 -10.39 2.90 22.70
N ARG A 27 -10.35 2.02 23.70
CA ARG A 27 -11.43 1.07 24.00
C ARG A 27 -12.08 1.42 25.35
N PRO A 28 -13.34 1.03 25.59
CA PRO A 28 -13.94 1.14 26.92
C PRO A 28 -13.09 0.32 27.91
N GLY A 29 -12.34 0.99 28.80
CA GLY A 29 -11.44 0.36 29.75
C GLY A 29 -9.93 0.51 29.47
N GLY A 30 -9.52 1.21 28.40
CA GLY A 30 -8.09 1.53 28.19
C GLY A 30 -7.75 2.01 26.77
N ALA A 31 -6.45 2.19 26.50
CA ALA A 31 -5.94 2.52 25.18
C ALA A 31 -5.04 1.38 24.69
N GLN A 32 -5.28 0.88 23.46
CA GLN A 32 -4.39 -0.11 22.83
C GLN A 32 -3.55 0.58 21.76
N LEU A 33 -2.23 0.47 21.88
CA LEU A 33 -1.31 0.79 20.79
C LEU A 33 -1.47 -0.30 19.72
N ARG A 34 -2.00 0.05 18.56
CA ARG A 34 -2.08 -0.80 17.37
C ARG A 34 -1.11 -0.24 16.34
N GLN A 35 -0.20 -1.08 15.88
CA GLN A 35 0.56 -0.77 14.67
C GLN A 35 -0.39 -0.95 13.47
N PRO A 36 -0.35 -0.04 12.47
CA PRO A 36 -1.12 -0.22 11.23
C PRO A 36 -0.76 -1.56 10.58
N GLU A 37 -1.75 -2.26 10.04
CA GLU A 37 -1.51 -3.52 9.34
C GLU A 37 -0.86 -3.22 7.99
N ALA A 38 0.37 -3.68 7.79
CA ALA A 38 1.07 -3.47 6.53
C ALA A 38 0.38 -4.26 5.40
N LEU A 39 0.12 -3.60 4.28
CA LEU A 39 -0.41 -4.25 3.09
C LEU A 39 0.74 -4.94 2.32
N PRO A 40 0.71 -6.28 2.17
CA PRO A 40 1.77 -6.95 1.43
C PRO A 40 1.61 -6.68 -0.07
N LEU A 41 2.66 -6.09 -0.67
CA LEU A 41 2.80 -5.87 -2.11
C LEU A 41 4.04 -6.62 -2.60
N THR A 42 3.85 -7.54 -3.54
CA THR A 42 4.94 -8.29 -4.19
C THR A 42 5.02 -7.90 -5.65
N LEU A 43 6.20 -7.48 -6.09
CA LEU A 43 6.48 -7.12 -7.47
C LEU A 43 7.31 -8.23 -8.13
N TYR A 44 6.87 -8.66 -9.31
CA TYR A 44 7.56 -9.60 -10.18
C TYR A 44 8.02 -8.88 -11.44
N GLN A 45 8.83 -9.52 -12.26
CA GLN A 45 9.27 -8.92 -13.52
C GLN A 45 8.13 -8.70 -14.52
N ASP A 46 7.11 -9.56 -14.48
CA ASP A 46 6.00 -9.63 -15.43
C ASP A 46 4.64 -9.22 -14.84
N GLY A 47 4.58 -8.96 -13.53
CA GLY A 47 3.36 -8.59 -12.84
C GLY A 47 3.53 -8.29 -11.37
N MET A 48 2.42 -8.22 -10.65
CA MET A 48 2.39 -7.93 -9.23
C MET A 48 1.28 -8.69 -8.53
N VAL A 49 1.45 -8.87 -7.22
CA VAL A 49 0.44 -9.39 -6.30
C VAL A 49 0.27 -8.36 -5.20
N MET A 50 -0.97 -7.91 -5.00
CA MET A 50 -1.33 -6.99 -3.93
C MET A 50 -2.28 -7.71 -3.00
N ARG A 51 -1.89 -7.91 -1.73
CA ARG A 51 -2.65 -8.69 -0.76
C ARG A 51 -2.95 -10.12 -1.26
N ASP A 52 -4.03 -10.72 -0.76
CA ASP A 52 -4.57 -12.01 -1.17
C ASP A 52 -5.29 -11.95 -2.54
N GLN A 53 -4.95 -10.99 -3.40
CA GLN A 53 -5.50 -10.92 -4.76
C GLN A 53 -4.68 -11.77 -5.73
N PRO A 54 -5.30 -12.25 -6.82
CA PRO A 54 -4.59 -13.01 -7.84
C PRO A 54 -3.45 -12.19 -8.45
N PHE A 55 -2.44 -12.91 -8.95
CA PHE A 55 -1.37 -12.33 -9.74
C PHE A 55 -1.91 -11.53 -10.92
N ARG A 56 -1.46 -10.28 -11.03
CA ARG A 56 -1.88 -9.36 -12.08
C ARG A 56 -0.70 -9.05 -12.98
N PRO A 57 -0.73 -9.46 -14.26
CA PRO A 57 0.36 -9.17 -15.18
C PRO A 57 0.36 -7.67 -15.53
N TYR A 58 1.53 -7.11 -15.83
CA TYR A 58 1.65 -5.68 -16.15
C TYR A 58 0.95 -5.25 -17.45
N ARG A 59 0.46 -6.20 -18.25
CA ARG A 59 -0.42 -5.91 -19.40
C ARG A 59 -1.85 -5.53 -18.99
N ASP A 60 -2.24 -5.80 -17.74
CA ASP A 60 -3.54 -5.43 -17.21
C ASP A 60 -3.57 -3.92 -16.90
N PRO A 61 -4.55 -3.16 -17.43
CA PRO A 61 -4.70 -1.74 -17.14
C PRO A 61 -4.77 -1.42 -15.64
N ALA A 62 -5.37 -2.29 -14.82
CA ALA A 62 -5.47 -2.09 -13.38
C ALA A 62 -4.10 -2.14 -12.70
N ALA A 63 -3.25 -3.09 -13.10
CA ALA A 63 -1.89 -3.19 -12.58
C ALA A 63 -1.03 -2.00 -13.00
N GLN A 64 -1.19 -1.51 -14.23
CA GLN A 64 -0.50 -0.30 -14.70
C GLN A 64 -0.93 0.93 -13.91
N GLN A 65 -2.23 1.13 -13.70
CA GLN A 65 -2.74 2.26 -12.93
C GLN A 65 -2.25 2.22 -11.48
N CYS A 66 -2.28 1.04 -10.85
CA CYS A 66 -1.76 0.87 -9.50
C CYS A 66 -0.27 1.25 -9.38
N LEU A 67 0.56 0.86 -10.35
CA LEU A 67 1.97 1.24 -10.37
C LEU A 67 2.16 2.73 -10.63
N GLN A 68 1.36 3.30 -11.52
CA GLN A 68 1.42 4.73 -11.84
C GLN A 68 1.08 5.59 -10.62
N ASP A 69 0.02 5.23 -9.89
CA ASP A 69 -0.36 5.90 -8.64
C ASP A 69 0.84 5.92 -7.67
N ILE A 70 1.53 4.78 -7.48
CA ILE A 70 2.71 4.67 -6.62
C ILE A 70 3.85 5.56 -7.12
N ILE A 71 4.16 5.50 -8.43
CA ILE A 71 5.26 6.29 -9.03
C ILE A 71 5.01 7.79 -8.88
N ASP A 72 3.75 8.21 -8.99
CA ASP A 72 3.32 9.58 -8.81
C ASP A 72 3.30 10.01 -7.33
N GLY A 73 3.52 9.09 -6.40
CA GLY A 73 3.54 9.35 -4.96
C GLY A 73 2.15 9.36 -4.32
N TYR A 74 1.19 8.67 -4.94
CA TYR A 74 -0.15 8.47 -4.41
C TYR A 74 -0.38 7.02 -3.97
N PHE A 75 -1.30 6.83 -3.02
CA PHE A 75 -1.79 5.50 -2.71
C PHE A 75 -2.69 5.01 -3.85
N PRO A 76 -2.56 3.75 -4.28
CA PRO A 76 -3.40 3.18 -5.33
C PRO A 76 -4.88 3.38 -5.04
N SER A 77 -5.62 3.85 -6.03
CA SER A 77 -7.06 4.13 -5.92
C SER A 77 -7.88 2.89 -5.50
N GLU A 78 -7.39 1.69 -5.83
CA GLU A 78 -7.98 0.42 -5.41
C GLU A 78 -8.02 0.26 -3.88
N LEU A 79 -7.05 0.85 -3.16
CA LEU A 79 -7.00 0.77 -1.70
C LEU A 79 -8.08 1.61 -1.03
N GLN A 80 -8.51 2.71 -1.64
CA GLN A 80 -9.58 3.55 -1.08
C GLN A 80 -10.89 2.78 -0.92
N HIS A 81 -11.18 1.85 -1.85
CA HIS A 81 -12.37 1.00 -1.74
C HIS A 81 -12.28 -0.01 -0.59
N CYS A 82 -11.06 -0.47 -0.28
CA CYS A 82 -10.82 -1.41 0.81
C CYS A 82 -10.61 -0.74 2.17
N TYR A 83 -10.18 0.53 2.17
CA TYR A 83 -9.79 1.30 3.34
C TYR A 83 -10.45 2.70 3.30
N PRO A 84 -11.78 2.77 3.52
CA PRO A 84 -12.51 4.04 3.47
C PRO A 84 -12.10 5.01 4.59
N ASP A 85 -11.59 4.48 5.71
CA ASP A 85 -11.09 5.26 6.85
C ASP A 85 -9.61 5.68 6.70
N GLY A 86 -8.99 5.39 5.55
CA GLY A 86 -7.58 5.66 5.29
C GLY A 86 -6.67 4.45 5.58
N ILE A 87 -5.41 4.59 5.16
CA ILE A 87 -4.34 3.59 5.30
C ILE A 87 -3.31 4.10 6.30
#